data_AF-A0A6M1ZAH7-F1
#
_entry.id   AF-A0A6M1ZAH7-F1
#
_cell.length_a   1.000
_cell.length_b   1.000
_cell.length_c   1.000
_cell.angle_alpha   90.00
_cell.angle_beta   90.00
_cell.angle_gamma   90.00
#
_symmetry.space_group_name_H-M   'P 1'
#
loop_
_entity.id
_entity.type
_entity.pdbx_description
1 polymer ?
#
loop_
_entity_poly.entity_id
_entity_poly.type
_entity_poly.pdbx_seq_one_letter_code
_entity_poly.pdbx_strand_id
1 'polypeptide(L)'
;MSAKVKYIGLTLLLPILFLALYPFINKHEDCVTVAILAKDKAQSLPLYLKCLEKQTWPKEKTYLYIRTNNNSDETASLLEEWIKKIGHRYAKVHYDDSSIDHALEAYKQHEWNTFRFKILAKIRQESVDWARAKQSHYFVADCDNFIIPETIERLVKTELPIVAPFLRTIQPSPYSNFHAAVDENGYFANSNLYTDLLGQTIKGLVEVPVVHCTYLIRNDVLDKIAYDDESGRYEYVIFSDTARKEKIPQYLDNRKVYGRITFAETVEEFENEYLGSELCDDEEKKMAHIFTKFYQEGIWARNGEGKGSSGEGSTVENTITYRTFLQNFLKEHEIKTVVDGGCGDWEFSQELDWEGISYIGYDVVKEVIESNEKKFAKPHIQFINQSFLTEELPPADLFICKDVFQHLSTDAILAFLPNLKKFKFCLICNDIDYNVELDRCGDTEVGGYRPIDLTKAPFNLQAERVLTFPSGWVVKTVYLIRKA
;
A
#
# COMPACT_ATOMS: atom_id res chain seq x y z
N MET A 1 34.40 90.84 -4.42
CA MET A 1 33.60 91.43 -3.32
C MET A 1 32.57 90.39 -2.93
N SER A 2 32.70 89.73 -1.78
CA SER A 2 31.94 90.01 -0.54
C SER A 2 30.47 89.56 -0.68
N ALA A 3 29.86 88.71 0.16
CA ALA A 3 30.20 88.16 1.47
C ALA A 3 29.41 86.86 1.76
N LYS A 4 29.91 86.18 2.80
CA LYS A 4 29.41 84.97 3.48
C LYS A 4 28.02 85.14 4.11
N VAL A 5 27.28 84.04 4.21
CA VAL A 5 26.45 83.73 5.39
C VAL A 5 26.66 82.26 5.81
N LYS A 6 26.93 82.08 7.10
CA LYS A 6 27.20 80.84 7.86
C LYS A 6 25.92 80.06 8.16
N TYR A 7 26.01 78.74 8.30
CA TYR A 7 25.40 77.90 9.35
C TYR A 7 26.25 76.62 9.45
N ILE A 8 27.17 76.49 10.41
CA ILE A 8 27.03 75.92 11.77
C ILE A 8 26.26 74.60 11.76
N GLY A 9 26.98 73.51 12.06
CA GLY A 9 26.50 72.15 11.98
C GLY A 9 25.53 71.75 13.09
N LEU A 10 24.83 70.66 12.81
CA LEU A 10 24.18 69.83 13.82
C LEU A 10 24.45 68.36 13.44
N THR A 11 25.31 67.73 14.22
CA THR A 11 25.37 66.28 14.40
C THR A 11 23.98 65.77 14.75
N LEU A 12 23.42 64.88 13.93
CA LEU A 12 22.44 63.91 14.39
C LEU A 12 22.87 62.53 13.91
N LEU A 13 23.23 61.72 14.90
CA LEU A 13 23.28 60.28 14.80
C LEU A 13 21.96 59.74 14.24
N LEU A 14 22.12 58.74 13.38
CA LEU A 14 21.19 57.65 13.01
C LEU A 14 19.86 57.53 13.79
N PRO A 15 18.82 57.07 13.08
CA PRO A 15 18.56 55.63 13.11
C PRO A 15 18.44 55.03 11.70
N ILE A 16 19.42 54.21 11.28
CA ILE A 16 19.19 52.76 11.10
C ILE A 16 18.24 52.24 12.19
N LEU A 17 16.93 52.43 11.96
CA LEU A 17 15.86 51.77 12.70
C LEU A 17 14.60 51.66 11.85
N PHE A 18 14.74 51.59 10.52
CA PHE A 18 13.63 51.34 9.60
C PHE A 18 13.68 49.96 8.94
N LEU A 19 14.71 49.15 9.22
CA LEU A 19 14.89 47.79 8.71
C LEU A 19 14.77 46.71 9.80
N ALA A 20 14.52 47.09 11.06
CA ALA A 20 14.33 46.16 12.19
C ALA A 20 12.86 46.06 12.66
N LEU A 21 11.93 46.64 11.90
CA LEU A 21 10.48 46.53 12.11
C LEU A 21 9.79 46.07 10.81
N TYR A 22 10.49 45.27 9.98
CA TYR A 22 9.77 44.20 9.29
C TYR A 22 9.27 43.35 10.43
N PRO A 23 7.96 43.27 10.63
CA PRO A 23 7.44 42.78 11.89
C PRO A 23 8.06 41.40 12.12
N PHE A 24 8.54 41.19 13.34
CA PHE A 24 8.30 39.98 14.08
C PHE A 24 6.76 39.75 14.06
N ILE A 25 6.18 39.54 12.86
CA ILE A 25 4.94 38.83 12.69
C ILE A 25 5.32 37.51 13.32
N ASN A 26 4.70 37.21 14.46
CA ASN A 26 4.57 35.84 14.92
C ASN A 26 4.20 35.05 13.67
N LYS A 27 5.19 34.41 13.04
CA LYS A 27 4.96 33.30 12.16
C LYS A 27 4.44 32.26 13.15
N HIS A 28 3.14 32.33 13.42
CA HIS A 28 2.44 31.30 14.19
C HIS A 28 3.00 30.00 13.62
N GLU A 29 3.56 29.17 14.49
CA GLU A 29 4.09 27.90 14.02
C GLU A 29 2.96 27.23 13.26
N ASP A 30 3.15 27.04 11.93
CA ASP A 30 2.13 26.42 11.09
C ASP A 30 1.90 25.03 11.69
N CYS A 31 0.84 24.91 12.48
CA CYS A 31 0.40 23.67 13.07
C CYS A 31 -0.74 23.13 12.23
N VAL A 32 -0.85 21.80 12.18
CA VAL A 32 -1.95 21.12 11.49
C VAL A 32 -2.72 20.30 12.50
N THR A 33 -4.01 20.57 12.64
CA THR A 33 -4.96 19.65 13.24
C THR A 33 -5.25 18.52 12.24
N VAL A 34 -4.94 17.29 12.62
CA VAL A 34 -5.38 16.08 11.92
C VAL A 34 -6.60 15.54 12.65
N ALA A 35 -7.75 15.60 12.00
CA ALA A 35 -8.99 15.03 12.49
C ALA A 35 -9.12 13.56 12.09
N ILE A 36 -9.28 12.68 13.07
CA ILE A 36 -9.57 11.25 12.90
C ILE A 36 -11.01 11.04 13.35
N LEU A 37 -11.91 10.87 12.39
CA LEU A 37 -13.35 10.69 12.62
C LEU A 37 -13.70 9.26 12.21
N ALA A 38 -13.87 8.38 13.20
CA ALA A 38 -13.98 6.94 12.96
C ALA A 38 -15.28 6.37 13.54
N LYS A 39 -15.97 5.54 12.75
CA LYS A 39 -17.09 4.71 13.25
C LYS A 39 -17.10 3.38 12.51
N ASP A 40 -16.95 2.29 13.25
CA ASP A 40 -16.92 0.92 12.73
C ASP A 40 -15.92 0.76 11.56
N LYS A 41 -14.64 1.06 11.86
CA LYS A 41 -13.53 1.07 10.90
C LYS A 41 -12.35 0.19 11.33
N ALA A 42 -12.56 -0.77 12.24
CA ALA A 42 -11.48 -1.61 12.77
C ALA A 42 -10.68 -2.34 11.67
N GLN A 43 -11.32 -2.69 10.54
CA GLN A 43 -10.68 -3.36 9.41
C GLN A 43 -9.59 -2.51 8.73
N SER A 44 -9.84 -1.23 8.48
CA SER A 44 -8.94 -0.35 7.72
C SER A 44 -8.05 0.51 8.62
N LEU A 45 -8.47 0.71 9.88
CA LEU A 45 -7.84 1.62 10.83
C LEU A 45 -6.34 1.32 11.06
N PRO A 46 -5.86 0.06 11.19
CA PRO A 46 -4.43 -0.20 11.36
C PRO A 46 -3.55 0.36 10.24
N LEU A 47 -3.96 0.20 8.97
CA LEU A 47 -3.24 0.75 7.83
C LEU A 47 -3.36 2.28 7.78
N TYR A 48 -4.56 2.81 8.04
CA TYR A 48 -4.79 4.25 8.12
C TYR A 48 -3.87 4.94 9.14
N LEU A 49 -3.80 4.41 10.36
CA LEU A 49 -2.95 4.94 11.42
C LEU A 49 -1.46 4.85 11.07
N LYS A 50 -1.04 3.75 10.41
CA LYS A 50 0.32 3.60 9.87
C LYS A 50 0.63 4.66 8.80
N CYS A 51 -0.32 5.01 7.93
CA CYS A 51 -0.17 6.10 6.98
C CYS A 51 -0.01 7.47 7.66
N LEU A 52 -0.75 7.72 8.74
CA LEU A 52 -0.59 8.94 9.54
C LEU A 52 0.77 8.97 10.23
N GLU A 53 1.22 7.86 10.82
CA GLU A 53 2.54 7.76 11.46
C GLU A 53 3.69 8.09 10.50
N LYS A 54 3.61 7.62 9.25
CA LYS A 54 4.61 7.84 8.21
C LYS A 54 4.62 9.26 7.64
N GLN A 55 3.69 10.15 8.00
CA GLN A 55 3.68 11.52 7.48
C GLN A 55 4.98 12.27 7.78
N THR A 56 5.53 12.96 6.77
CA THR A 56 6.75 13.78 6.90
C THR A 56 6.53 15.10 7.64
N TRP A 57 5.26 15.52 7.76
CA TRP A 57 4.91 16.69 8.56
C TRP A 57 5.27 16.48 10.04
N PRO A 58 5.95 17.43 10.70
CA PRO A 58 6.46 17.24 12.06
C PRO A 58 5.35 16.94 13.07
N LYS A 59 5.58 15.93 13.92
CA LYS A 59 4.57 15.48 14.91
C LYS A 59 4.41 16.50 16.03
N GLU A 60 5.49 17.18 16.38
CA GLU A 60 5.53 18.37 17.24
C GLU A 60 4.82 19.61 16.65
N LYS A 61 4.43 19.57 15.38
CA LYS A 61 3.55 20.57 14.73
C LYS A 61 2.19 20.00 14.33
N THR A 62 1.85 18.85 14.90
CA THR A 62 0.59 18.16 14.62
C THR A 62 -0.24 18.08 15.89
N TYR A 63 -1.48 18.51 15.77
CA TYR A 63 -2.50 18.30 16.79
C TYR A 63 -3.43 17.17 16.32
N LEU A 64 -3.72 16.20 17.19
CA LEU A 64 -4.69 15.15 16.91
C LEU A 64 -6.04 15.51 17.53
N TYR A 65 -7.08 15.49 16.71
CA TYR A 65 -8.47 15.53 17.14
C TYR A 65 -9.11 14.20 16.76
N ILE A 66 -9.46 13.38 17.75
CA ILE A 66 -9.95 12.02 17.52
C ILE A 66 -11.35 11.91 18.10
N ARG A 67 -12.32 11.60 17.23
CA ARG A 67 -13.71 11.36 17.61
C ARG A 67 -14.17 10.02 17.06
N THR A 68 -14.68 9.18 17.94
CA THR A 68 -15.31 7.92 17.56
C THR A 68 -16.55 7.68 18.40
N ASN A 69 -17.62 7.08 17.86
CA ASN A 69 -18.87 7.00 18.60
C ASN A 69 -19.68 5.74 18.27
N ASN A 70 -20.35 5.19 19.29
CA ASN A 70 -21.28 4.06 19.14
C ASN A 70 -20.70 2.92 18.28
N ASN A 71 -19.43 2.53 18.50
CA ASN A 71 -18.82 1.46 17.72
C ASN A 71 -19.38 0.09 18.10
N SER A 72 -19.54 -0.78 17.11
CA SER A 72 -19.86 -2.21 17.29
C SER A 72 -18.65 -3.12 17.09
N ASP A 73 -17.49 -2.56 16.74
CA ASP A 73 -16.22 -3.26 16.49
C ASP A 73 -15.09 -2.76 17.42
N GLU A 74 -13.84 -3.16 17.12
CA GLU A 74 -12.65 -2.81 17.90
C GLU A 74 -12.09 -1.39 17.65
N THR A 75 -12.81 -0.52 16.91
CA THR A 75 -12.33 0.82 16.51
C THR A 75 -11.82 1.65 17.70
N ALA A 76 -12.60 1.73 18.79
CA ALA A 76 -12.23 2.51 19.97
C ALA A 76 -10.97 1.95 20.64
N SER A 77 -10.92 0.64 20.87
CA SER A 77 -9.78 -0.04 21.48
C SER A 77 -8.48 0.17 20.68
N LEU A 78 -8.54 0.07 19.35
CA LEU A 78 -7.40 0.30 18.46
C LEU A 78 -6.89 1.75 18.53
N LEU A 79 -7.81 2.73 18.57
CA LEU A 79 -7.44 4.14 18.74
C LEU A 79 -6.76 4.39 20.09
N GLU A 80 -7.29 3.83 21.18
CA GLU A 80 -6.71 3.97 22.52
C GLU A 80 -5.30 3.38 22.62
N GLU A 81 -5.10 2.18 22.09
CA GLU A 81 -3.78 1.54 22.07
C GLU A 81 -2.78 2.38 21.27
N TRP A 82 -3.20 2.87 20.11
CA TRP A 82 -2.38 3.73 19.27
C TRP A 82 -2.00 5.04 19.96
N ILE A 83 -2.97 5.73 20.56
CA ILE A 83 -2.73 6.96 21.32
C ILE A 83 -1.76 6.70 22.48
N LYS A 84 -1.93 5.62 23.23
CA LYS A 84 -1.03 5.24 24.32
C LYS A 84 0.39 5.02 23.83
N LYS A 85 0.55 4.38 22.67
CA LYS A 85 1.86 4.06 22.08
C LYS A 85 2.59 5.29 21.55
N ILE A 86 1.90 6.19 20.84
CA ILE A 86 2.57 7.25 20.07
C ILE A 86 2.08 8.68 20.35
N GLY A 87 0.99 8.85 21.10
CA GLY A 87 0.36 10.15 21.31
C GLY A 87 1.30 11.20 21.90
N HIS A 88 2.27 10.77 22.71
CA HIS A 88 3.32 11.63 23.29
C HIS A 88 4.24 12.31 22.25
N ARG A 89 4.26 11.82 21.01
CA ARG A 89 5.02 12.43 19.90
C ARG A 89 4.30 13.62 19.28
N TYR A 90 2.98 13.74 19.48
CA TYR A 90 2.16 14.79 18.93
C TYR A 90 2.06 15.96 19.91
N ALA A 91 2.00 17.18 19.39
CA ALA A 91 1.99 18.38 20.23
C ALA A 91 0.73 18.51 21.10
N LYS A 92 -0.39 17.95 20.63
CA LYS A 92 -1.63 17.84 21.41
C LYS A 92 -2.45 16.68 20.91
N VAL A 93 -3.14 16.00 21.82
CA VAL A 93 -4.13 14.96 21.50
C VAL A 93 -5.43 15.28 22.23
N HIS A 94 -6.52 15.27 21.48
CA HIS A 94 -7.88 15.22 21.99
C HIS A 94 -8.51 13.91 21.53
N TYR A 95 -9.14 13.18 22.46
CA TYR A 95 -9.81 11.91 22.21
C TYR A 95 -11.17 11.92 22.91
N ASP A 96 -12.21 11.56 22.18
CA ASP A 96 -13.57 11.41 22.69
C ASP A 96 -14.26 10.23 21.99
N ASP A 97 -14.56 9.20 22.79
CA ASP A 97 -15.26 7.97 22.39
C ASP A 97 -16.73 7.93 22.85
N SER A 98 -17.22 9.02 23.45
CA SER A 98 -18.55 9.06 24.05
C SER A 98 -19.65 8.73 23.03
N SER A 99 -20.62 7.93 23.45
CA SER A 99 -21.80 7.62 22.65
C SER A 99 -22.68 8.85 22.46
N ILE A 100 -23.21 9.02 21.25
CA ILE A 100 -24.07 10.17 20.88
C ILE A 100 -25.54 9.81 21.10
N ASP A 101 -25.97 8.69 20.53
CA ASP A 101 -27.33 8.18 20.67
C ASP A 101 -27.35 6.67 20.40
N HIS A 102 -27.92 5.89 21.31
CA HIS A 102 -28.05 4.44 21.16
C HIS A 102 -28.98 4.03 20.01
N ALA A 103 -29.89 4.92 19.56
CA ALA A 103 -30.73 4.67 18.40
C ALA A 103 -29.93 4.49 17.09
N LEU A 104 -28.67 4.97 17.03
CA LEU A 104 -27.79 4.80 15.89
C LEU A 104 -27.29 3.37 15.69
N GLU A 105 -27.32 2.55 16.75
CA GLU A 105 -26.91 1.14 16.71
C GLU A 105 -27.94 0.28 15.96
N ALA A 106 -29.16 0.79 15.75
CA ALA A 106 -30.23 0.10 15.02
C ALA A 106 -30.12 0.23 13.48
N TYR A 107 -29.28 1.13 12.97
CA TYR A 107 -29.14 1.43 11.55
C TYR A 107 -27.86 0.81 10.98
N LYS A 108 -27.93 0.22 9.77
CA LYS A 108 -26.74 -0.30 9.08
C LYS A 108 -25.79 0.83 8.66
N GLN A 109 -24.51 0.51 8.41
CA GLN A 109 -23.43 1.46 8.08
C GLN A 109 -23.77 2.41 6.90
N HIS A 110 -24.66 1.99 6.00
CA HIS A 110 -25.12 2.72 4.81
C HIS A 110 -26.63 3.05 4.80
N GLU A 111 -27.30 2.98 5.94
CA GLU A 111 -28.70 3.43 6.03
C GLU A 111 -28.73 4.94 6.23
N TRP A 112 -28.73 5.64 5.10
CA TRP A 112 -28.69 7.09 5.02
C TRP A 112 -30.04 7.70 5.39
N ASN A 113 -30.06 8.40 6.53
CA ASN A 113 -31.20 9.20 6.95
C ASN A 113 -30.72 10.59 7.42
N THR A 114 -31.62 11.57 7.38
CA THR A 114 -31.31 12.96 7.73
C THR A 114 -30.78 13.10 9.16
N PHE A 115 -31.15 12.20 10.07
CA PHE A 115 -30.63 12.18 11.43
C PHE A 115 -29.14 11.84 11.48
N ARG A 116 -28.70 10.80 10.76
CA ARG A 116 -27.29 10.41 10.65
C ARG A 116 -26.44 11.52 10.00
N PHE A 117 -26.97 12.19 8.98
CA PHE A 117 -26.27 13.34 8.35
C PHE A 117 -26.04 14.48 9.32
N LYS A 118 -27.02 14.83 10.15
CA LYS A 118 -26.86 15.88 11.17
C LYS A 118 -25.79 15.54 12.19
N ILE A 119 -25.69 14.26 12.57
CA ILE A 119 -24.65 13.82 13.52
C ILE A 119 -23.26 13.88 12.88
N LEU A 120 -23.11 13.40 11.65
CA LEU A 120 -21.84 13.49 10.92
C LEU A 120 -21.41 14.94 10.70
N ALA A 121 -22.36 15.80 10.31
CA ALA A 121 -22.14 17.23 10.15
C ALA A 121 -21.68 17.88 11.46
N LYS A 122 -22.32 17.56 12.58
CA LYS A 122 -21.94 18.06 13.91
C LYS A 122 -20.52 17.62 14.28
N ILE A 123 -20.18 16.34 14.14
CA ILE A 123 -18.85 15.81 14.45
C ILE A 123 -17.77 16.51 13.59
N ARG A 124 -18.03 16.71 12.29
CA ARG A 124 -17.14 17.44 11.37
C ARG A 124 -17.00 18.91 11.75
N GLN A 125 -18.09 19.56 12.17
CA GLN A 125 -18.05 20.95 12.59
C GLN A 125 -17.23 21.13 13.86
N GLU A 126 -17.42 20.26 14.86
CA GLU A 126 -16.68 20.30 16.13
C GLU A 126 -15.16 20.14 15.91
N SER A 127 -14.73 19.30 14.96
CA SER A 127 -13.30 19.14 14.63
C SER A 127 -12.71 20.39 13.94
N VAL A 128 -13.48 21.08 13.10
CA VAL A 128 -13.08 22.38 12.51
C VAL A 128 -13.02 23.48 13.55
N ASP A 129 -14.04 23.58 14.41
CA ASP A 129 -14.10 24.57 15.49
C ASP A 129 -12.92 24.40 16.45
N TRP A 130 -12.52 23.15 16.72
CA TRP A 130 -11.33 22.87 17.50
C TRP A 130 -10.05 23.36 16.81
N ALA A 131 -9.87 23.06 15.52
CA ALA A 131 -8.70 23.52 14.76
C ALA A 131 -8.63 25.06 14.72
N ARG A 132 -9.77 25.72 14.55
CA ARG A 132 -9.90 27.19 14.62
C ARG A 132 -9.50 27.72 15.99
N ALA A 133 -9.98 27.10 17.08
CA ALA A 133 -9.62 27.47 18.44
C ALA A 133 -8.13 27.25 18.76
N LYS A 134 -7.44 26.37 18.00
CA LYS A 134 -5.98 26.18 18.09
C LYS A 134 -5.18 27.02 17.10
N GLN A 135 -5.84 27.79 16.24
CA GLN A 135 -5.21 28.58 15.18
C GLN A 135 -4.31 27.71 14.26
N SER A 136 -4.74 26.48 13.99
CA SER A 136 -4.02 25.51 13.15
C SER A 136 -4.73 25.34 11.81
N HIS A 137 -4.01 24.93 10.77
CA HIS A 137 -4.66 24.35 9.58
C HIS A 137 -5.48 23.12 9.97
N TYR A 138 -6.49 22.79 9.18
CA TYR A 138 -7.30 21.60 9.38
C TYR A 138 -7.00 20.59 8.28
N PHE A 139 -6.69 19.36 8.64
CA PHE A 139 -6.55 18.22 7.75
C PHE A 139 -7.48 17.12 8.21
N VAL A 140 -8.19 16.51 7.29
CA VAL A 140 -8.98 15.31 7.55
C VAL A 140 -8.76 14.30 6.44
N ALA A 141 -8.73 13.03 6.80
CA ALA A 141 -8.76 11.90 5.90
C ALA A 141 -9.72 10.88 6.49
N ASP A 142 -10.70 10.43 5.69
CA ASP A 142 -11.60 9.34 6.08
C ASP A 142 -10.80 8.06 6.35
N CYS A 143 -11.28 7.21 7.26
CA CYS A 143 -10.50 6.07 7.78
C CYS A 143 -10.31 4.92 6.76
N ASP A 144 -10.88 5.04 5.57
CA ASP A 144 -10.73 4.18 4.39
C ASP A 144 -9.86 4.84 3.29
N ASN A 145 -9.28 6.02 3.58
CA ASN A 145 -8.38 6.73 2.69
C ASN A 145 -6.92 6.64 3.20
N PHE A 146 -6.07 5.97 2.43
CA PHE A 146 -4.66 5.74 2.75
C PHE A 146 -3.78 6.71 1.99
N ILE A 147 -3.01 7.53 2.71
CA ILE A 147 -2.19 8.60 2.13
C ILE A 147 -0.68 8.29 2.18
N ILE A 148 0.07 8.82 1.20
CA ILE A 148 1.53 8.71 1.15
C ILE A 148 2.21 9.64 2.18
N PRO A 149 3.47 9.36 2.57
CA PRO A 149 4.20 10.11 3.61
C PRO A 149 4.22 11.64 3.42
N GLU A 150 4.38 12.15 2.21
CA GLU A 150 4.58 13.59 1.99
C GLU A 150 3.28 14.39 1.86
N THR A 151 2.12 13.77 2.10
CA THR A 151 0.81 14.35 1.77
C THR A 151 0.57 15.67 2.52
N ILE A 152 0.56 15.67 3.85
CA ILE A 152 0.24 16.88 4.63
C ILE A 152 1.22 18.01 4.31
N GLU A 153 2.53 17.71 4.29
CA GLU A 153 3.56 18.71 4.02
C GLU A 153 3.40 19.34 2.63
N ARG A 154 3.06 18.54 1.61
CA ARG A 154 2.83 19.05 0.24
C ARG A 154 1.60 19.93 0.16
N LEU A 155 0.50 19.55 0.82
CA LEU A 155 -0.73 20.33 0.82
C LEU A 155 -0.52 21.68 1.51
N VAL A 156 0.13 21.70 2.69
CA VAL A 156 0.45 22.95 3.39
C VAL A 156 1.32 23.88 2.52
N LYS A 157 2.33 23.34 1.84
CA LYS A 157 3.21 24.10 0.94
C LYS A 157 2.53 24.69 -0.29
N THR A 158 1.30 24.28 -0.62
CA THR A 158 0.55 24.91 -1.72
C THR A 158 0.05 26.30 -1.36
N GLU A 159 -0.09 26.60 -0.05
CA GLU A 159 -0.68 27.83 0.47
C GLU A 159 -2.12 28.09 -0.03
N LEU A 160 -2.80 27.08 -0.59
CA LEU A 160 -4.17 27.19 -1.08
C LEU A 160 -5.18 27.13 0.09
N PRO A 161 -6.33 27.80 -0.03
CA PRO A 161 -7.30 27.86 1.05
C PRO A 161 -7.96 26.50 1.35
N ILE A 162 -8.31 25.73 0.32
CA ILE A 162 -8.82 24.37 0.42
C ILE A 162 -8.15 23.53 -0.67
N VAL A 163 -7.48 22.44 -0.29
CA VAL A 163 -6.80 21.56 -1.24
C VAL A 163 -6.94 20.09 -0.86
N ALA A 164 -7.32 19.26 -1.83
CA ALA A 164 -7.42 17.82 -1.70
C ALA A 164 -6.27 17.12 -2.45
N PRO A 165 -5.63 16.12 -1.84
CA PRO A 165 -4.70 15.24 -2.53
C PRO A 165 -5.48 14.26 -3.42
N PHE A 166 -5.08 14.07 -4.67
CA PHE A 166 -5.77 13.10 -5.55
C PHE A 166 -5.57 11.66 -5.08
N LEU A 167 -6.68 10.97 -4.79
CA LEU A 167 -6.73 9.56 -4.40
C LEU A 167 -7.41 8.71 -5.47
N ARG A 168 -6.95 7.47 -5.63
CA ARG A 168 -7.58 6.45 -6.49
C ARG A 168 -8.19 5.35 -5.65
N THR A 169 -9.20 4.66 -6.15
CA THR A 169 -9.65 3.43 -5.49
C THR A 169 -8.61 2.31 -5.63
N ILE A 170 -8.54 1.40 -4.65
CA ILE A 170 -7.68 0.19 -4.74
C ILE A 170 -8.17 -0.67 -5.91
N GLN A 171 -9.46 -1.00 -5.91
CA GLN A 171 -10.12 -1.67 -7.02
C GLN A 171 -10.48 -0.66 -8.12
N PRO A 172 -10.34 -0.98 -9.41
CA PRO A 172 -10.70 -0.08 -10.50
C PRO A 172 -12.15 0.42 -10.40
N SER A 173 -12.33 1.75 -10.29
CA SER A 173 -13.65 2.39 -10.18
C SER A 173 -13.58 3.81 -10.74
N PRO A 174 -14.69 4.36 -11.29
CA PRO A 174 -14.77 5.76 -11.68
C PRO A 174 -14.85 6.73 -10.48
N TYR A 175 -14.71 6.26 -9.24
CA TYR A 175 -14.78 7.08 -8.03
C TYR A 175 -13.43 7.70 -7.64
N SER A 176 -13.45 8.92 -7.09
CA SER A 176 -12.33 9.60 -6.45
C SER A 176 -12.86 10.65 -5.46
N ASN A 177 -11.97 11.40 -4.81
CA ASN A 177 -12.26 12.30 -3.70
C ASN A 177 -12.56 13.77 -4.12
N PHE A 178 -13.20 13.96 -5.28
CA PHE A 178 -13.56 15.27 -5.83
C PHE A 178 -14.72 15.17 -6.81
N HIS A 179 -15.42 16.28 -7.08
CA HIS A 179 -16.28 16.42 -8.26
C HIS A 179 -15.76 17.55 -9.15
N ALA A 180 -15.65 17.33 -10.47
CA ALA A 180 -15.25 18.38 -11.41
C ALA A 180 -16.43 19.23 -11.92
N ALA A 181 -17.66 18.75 -11.74
CA ALA A 181 -18.90 19.47 -11.99
C ALA A 181 -19.94 19.06 -10.95
N VAL A 182 -20.91 19.93 -10.70
CA VAL A 182 -22.02 19.65 -9.79
C VAL A 182 -23.37 20.00 -10.40
N ASP A 183 -24.42 19.33 -9.92
CA ASP A 183 -25.81 19.69 -10.22
C ASP A 183 -26.27 20.93 -9.43
N GLU A 184 -27.54 21.31 -9.59
CA GLU A 184 -28.15 22.45 -8.90
C GLU A 184 -28.17 22.31 -7.36
N ASN A 185 -28.06 21.08 -6.84
CA ASN A 185 -28.06 20.78 -5.43
C ASN A 185 -26.64 20.62 -4.86
N GLY A 186 -25.61 20.69 -5.70
CA GLY A 186 -24.20 20.57 -5.33
C GLY A 186 -23.64 19.15 -5.38
N TYR A 187 -24.41 18.17 -5.88
CA TYR A 187 -24.00 16.77 -6.00
C TYR A 187 -23.22 16.52 -7.29
N PHE A 188 -22.58 15.36 -7.40
CA PHE A 188 -21.80 14.97 -8.57
C PHE A 188 -22.60 15.16 -9.87
N ALA A 189 -21.99 15.86 -10.82
CA ALA A 189 -22.42 15.87 -12.22
C ALA A 189 -21.29 15.36 -13.11
N ASN A 190 -21.64 14.53 -14.10
CA ASN A 190 -20.66 14.00 -15.04
C ASN A 190 -20.05 15.12 -15.90
N SER A 191 -18.75 15.03 -16.18
CA SER A 191 -18.05 15.97 -17.05
C SER A 191 -16.80 15.35 -17.66
N ASN A 192 -16.41 15.79 -18.86
CA ASN A 192 -15.17 15.34 -19.48
C ASN A 192 -13.95 15.69 -18.62
N LEU A 193 -13.97 16.85 -17.94
CA LEU A 193 -12.91 17.26 -17.02
C LEU A 193 -12.75 16.25 -15.87
N TYR A 194 -13.84 15.68 -15.34
CA TYR A 194 -13.74 14.64 -14.32
C TYR A 194 -12.95 13.43 -14.84
N THR A 195 -13.29 12.95 -16.03
CA THR A 195 -12.58 11.82 -16.67
C THR A 195 -11.12 12.15 -16.95
N ASP A 196 -10.81 13.36 -17.40
CA ASP A 196 -9.44 13.80 -17.67
C ASP A 196 -8.58 13.90 -16.40
N LEU A 197 -9.16 14.44 -15.32
CA LEU A 197 -8.48 14.53 -14.02
C LEU A 197 -8.30 13.14 -13.38
N LEU A 198 -9.33 12.29 -13.44
CA LEU A 198 -9.28 10.91 -12.95
C LEU A 198 -8.30 10.06 -13.77
N GLY A 199 -8.29 10.21 -15.09
CA GLY A 199 -7.34 9.56 -15.99
C GLY A 199 -5.93 10.14 -15.89
N GLN A 200 -5.76 11.26 -15.18
CA GLN A 200 -4.51 12.01 -15.08
C GLN A 200 -3.95 12.43 -16.46
N THR A 201 -4.84 12.66 -17.45
CA THR A 201 -4.49 13.28 -18.74
C THR A 201 -4.26 14.78 -18.56
N ILE A 202 -5.04 15.42 -17.69
CA ILE A 202 -4.81 16.77 -17.18
C ILE A 202 -4.25 16.66 -15.76
N LYS A 203 -3.09 17.26 -15.50
CA LYS A 203 -2.42 17.27 -14.20
C LYS A 203 -2.10 18.69 -13.74
N GLY A 204 -2.28 18.98 -12.46
CA GLY A 204 -1.95 20.27 -11.88
C GLY A 204 -2.54 20.47 -10.49
N LEU A 205 -2.57 21.73 -10.07
CA LEU A 205 -3.45 22.22 -9.01
C LEU A 205 -4.69 22.77 -9.72
N VAL A 206 -5.76 21.98 -9.73
CA VAL A 206 -6.94 22.27 -10.55
C VAL A 206 -8.08 22.69 -9.65
N GLU A 207 -8.66 23.86 -9.91
CA GLU A 207 -9.83 24.32 -9.18
C GLU A 207 -11.03 23.43 -9.49
N VAL A 208 -11.72 22.95 -8.47
CA VAL A 208 -12.87 22.06 -8.57
C VAL A 208 -14.00 22.54 -7.65
N PRO A 209 -15.28 22.34 -8.00
CA PRO A 209 -16.40 22.81 -7.19
C PRO A 209 -16.56 22.07 -5.86
N VAL A 210 -16.07 20.84 -5.75
CA VAL A 210 -16.20 19.97 -4.56
C VAL A 210 -14.93 19.16 -4.36
N VAL A 211 -14.42 19.18 -3.14
CA VAL A 211 -13.52 18.16 -2.61
C VAL A 211 -14.18 17.45 -1.43
N HIS A 212 -13.92 16.16 -1.25
CA HIS A 212 -14.48 15.38 -0.14
C HIS A 212 -13.50 14.31 0.35
N CYS A 213 -13.85 13.64 1.45
CA CYS A 213 -13.11 12.56 2.12
C CYS A 213 -11.69 12.87 2.64
N THR A 214 -10.83 13.51 1.84
CA THR A 214 -9.48 13.90 2.25
C THR A 214 -9.11 15.27 1.71
N TYR A 215 -8.82 16.21 2.60
CA TYR A 215 -8.48 17.58 2.25
C TYR A 215 -7.82 18.34 3.40
N LEU A 216 -7.11 19.41 3.04
CA LEU A 216 -6.57 20.42 3.93
C LEU A 216 -7.37 21.73 3.75
N ILE A 217 -7.71 22.38 4.87
CA ILE A 217 -8.29 23.72 4.92
C ILE A 217 -7.31 24.65 5.67
N ARG A 218 -7.05 25.82 5.08
CA ARG A 218 -6.15 26.81 5.66
C ARG A 218 -6.80 27.50 6.87
N ASN A 219 -6.01 27.77 7.90
CA ASN A 219 -6.50 28.31 9.17
C ASN A 219 -7.34 29.60 9.01
N ASP A 220 -6.93 30.48 8.11
CA ASP A 220 -7.53 31.80 7.88
C ASP A 220 -8.90 31.77 7.18
N VAL A 221 -9.38 30.59 6.75
CA VAL A 221 -10.71 30.43 6.19
C VAL A 221 -11.62 29.53 7.02
N LEU A 222 -11.11 28.92 8.11
CA LEU A 222 -11.89 27.99 8.96
C LEU A 222 -13.14 28.64 9.57
N ASP A 223 -13.11 29.96 9.80
CA ASP A 223 -14.24 30.70 10.35
C ASP A 223 -15.46 30.80 9.44
N LYS A 224 -15.26 30.49 8.16
CA LYS A 224 -16.27 30.54 7.09
C LYS A 224 -16.76 29.17 6.67
N ILE A 225 -16.27 28.09 7.31
CA ILE A 225 -16.62 26.72 6.96
C ILE A 225 -17.78 26.23 7.81
N ALA A 226 -18.78 25.63 7.16
CA ALA A 226 -19.93 25.00 7.79
C ALA A 226 -20.21 23.62 7.17
N TYR A 227 -20.61 22.65 8.00
CA TYR A 227 -21.04 21.31 7.57
C TYR A 227 -22.54 21.06 7.69
N ASP A 228 -23.29 21.98 8.30
CA ASP A 228 -24.76 21.92 8.40
C ASP A 228 -25.36 23.26 7.96
N ASP A 229 -26.39 23.19 7.12
CA ASP A 229 -27.19 24.32 6.64
C ASP A 229 -28.70 24.05 6.79
N GLU A 230 -29.05 23.05 7.61
CA GLU A 230 -30.39 22.55 7.86
C GLU A 230 -31.10 21.91 6.65
N SER A 231 -30.46 21.85 5.47
CA SER A 231 -31.06 21.30 4.25
C SER A 231 -31.19 19.77 4.26
N GLY A 232 -30.43 19.08 5.11
CA GLY A 232 -30.35 17.62 5.14
C GLY A 232 -29.57 17.00 3.98
N ARG A 233 -28.83 17.80 3.19
CA ARG A 233 -27.85 17.32 2.21
C ARG A 233 -26.67 16.64 2.91
N TYR A 234 -25.86 15.89 2.16
CA TYR A 234 -24.59 15.37 2.68
C TYR A 234 -23.69 16.53 3.13
N GLU A 235 -23.00 16.34 4.24
CA GLU A 235 -22.17 17.34 4.89
C GLU A 235 -21.00 17.80 4.00
N TYR A 236 -20.47 16.94 3.14
CA TYR A 236 -19.42 17.33 2.19
C TYR A 236 -19.94 18.26 1.08
N VAL A 237 -21.23 18.11 0.70
CA VAL A 237 -21.89 19.01 -0.26
C VAL A 237 -22.08 20.36 0.39
N ILE A 238 -22.57 20.39 1.64
CA ILE A 238 -22.78 21.61 2.42
C ILE A 238 -21.45 22.36 2.64
N PHE A 239 -20.40 21.64 3.00
CA PHE A 239 -19.03 22.16 3.11
C PHE A 239 -18.59 22.90 1.84
N SER A 240 -18.66 22.22 0.70
CA SER A 240 -18.23 22.78 -0.57
C SER A 240 -19.12 23.93 -1.03
N ASP A 241 -20.43 23.84 -0.77
CA ASP A 241 -21.39 24.89 -1.08
C ASP A 241 -21.16 26.16 -0.26
N THR A 242 -20.83 26.00 1.02
CA THR A 242 -20.47 27.10 1.92
C THR A 242 -19.19 27.78 1.42
N ALA A 243 -18.16 27.00 1.10
CA ALA A 243 -16.92 27.55 0.52
C ALA A 243 -17.18 28.35 -0.77
N ARG A 244 -18.01 27.84 -1.69
CA ARG A 244 -18.37 28.55 -2.93
C ARG A 244 -19.13 29.85 -2.66
N LYS A 245 -20.11 29.84 -1.73
CA LYS A 245 -20.87 31.05 -1.32
C LYS A 245 -19.94 32.12 -0.73
N GLU A 246 -18.94 31.70 0.03
CA GLU A 246 -17.90 32.55 0.62
C GLU A 246 -16.77 32.91 -0.36
N LYS A 247 -16.85 32.47 -1.62
CA LYS A 247 -15.86 32.69 -2.68
C LYS A 247 -14.47 32.15 -2.32
N ILE A 248 -14.44 31.05 -1.58
CA ILE A 248 -13.23 30.31 -1.22
C ILE A 248 -13.04 29.19 -2.26
N PRO A 249 -12.03 29.29 -3.15
CA PRO A 249 -11.79 28.26 -4.15
C PRO A 249 -11.30 26.96 -3.51
N GLN A 250 -11.61 25.84 -4.16
CA GLN A 250 -11.17 24.51 -3.73
C GLN A 250 -10.35 23.88 -4.85
N TYR A 251 -9.28 23.17 -4.49
CA TYR A 251 -8.33 22.63 -5.47
C TYR A 251 -8.12 21.14 -5.29
N LEU A 252 -7.98 20.43 -6.40
CA LEU A 252 -7.44 19.09 -6.47
C LEU A 252 -5.96 19.16 -6.86
N ASP A 253 -5.07 18.58 -6.04
CA ASP A 253 -3.69 18.32 -6.43
C ASP A 253 -3.56 16.90 -7.00
N ASN A 254 -3.61 16.79 -8.34
CA ASN A 254 -3.46 15.52 -9.04
C ASN A 254 -2.11 15.38 -9.76
N ARG A 255 -1.12 16.23 -9.41
CA ARG A 255 0.27 16.15 -9.90
C ARG A 255 0.91 14.80 -9.55
N LYS A 256 0.45 14.16 -8.48
CA LYS A 256 0.79 12.80 -8.05
C LYS A 256 -0.49 12.06 -7.64
N VAL A 257 -0.45 10.72 -7.64
CA VAL A 257 -1.41 9.93 -6.87
C VAL A 257 -0.94 9.88 -5.43
N TYR A 258 -1.67 10.55 -4.55
CA TYR A 258 -1.30 10.72 -3.14
C TYR A 258 -1.75 9.55 -2.25
N GLY A 259 -2.51 8.60 -2.80
CA GLY A 259 -3.02 7.51 -1.98
C GLY A 259 -4.09 6.68 -2.63
N ARG A 260 -4.75 5.89 -1.79
CA ARG A 260 -5.78 4.94 -2.18
C ARG A 260 -7.03 5.02 -1.31
N ILE A 261 -8.17 4.60 -1.87
CA ILE A 261 -9.48 4.50 -1.21
C ILE A 261 -9.93 3.03 -1.27
N THR A 262 -10.38 2.48 -0.15
CA THR A 262 -11.06 1.17 -0.12
C THR A 262 -12.55 1.35 0.13
N PHE A 263 -13.36 0.41 -0.36
CA PHE A 263 -14.77 0.28 -0.01
C PHE A 263 -15.06 -0.98 0.81
N ALA A 264 -14.01 -1.68 1.26
CA ALA A 264 -14.17 -2.89 2.06
C ALA A 264 -14.86 -2.59 3.39
N GLU A 265 -15.95 -3.31 3.65
CA GLU A 265 -16.71 -3.21 4.89
C GLU A 265 -16.25 -4.26 5.90
N THR A 266 -15.74 -5.39 5.41
CA THR A 266 -15.27 -6.50 6.25
C THR A 266 -13.75 -6.61 6.30
N VAL A 267 -13.24 -7.28 7.33
CA VAL A 267 -11.81 -7.61 7.44
C VAL A 267 -11.33 -8.44 6.25
N GLU A 268 -12.11 -9.44 5.83
CA GLU A 268 -11.77 -10.31 4.71
C GLU A 268 -11.70 -9.55 3.38
N GLU A 269 -12.69 -8.71 3.07
CA GLU A 269 -12.66 -7.85 1.88
C GLU A 269 -11.44 -6.92 1.89
N PHE A 270 -11.17 -6.30 3.04
CA PHE A 270 -10.06 -5.36 3.18
C PHE A 270 -8.72 -6.06 3.02
N GLU A 271 -8.52 -7.21 3.67
CA GLU A 271 -7.31 -8.01 3.51
C GLU A 271 -7.12 -8.44 2.05
N ASN A 272 -8.18 -8.87 1.38
CA ASN A 272 -8.14 -9.26 -0.03
C ASN A 272 -7.73 -8.10 -0.95
N GLU A 273 -8.24 -6.89 -0.72
CA GLU A 273 -7.86 -5.67 -1.45
C GLU A 273 -6.43 -5.24 -1.10
N TYR A 274 -6.10 -5.16 0.18
CA TYR A 274 -4.82 -4.70 0.71
C TYR A 274 -3.67 -5.57 0.19
N LEU A 275 -3.76 -6.90 0.37
CA LEU A 275 -2.75 -7.86 -0.06
C LEU A 275 -2.55 -7.86 -1.58
N GLY A 276 -3.59 -7.53 -2.35
CA GLY A 276 -3.50 -7.40 -3.81
C GLY A 276 -2.97 -6.05 -4.29
N SER A 277 -2.81 -5.07 -3.41
CA SER A 277 -2.44 -3.70 -3.77
C SER A 277 -0.95 -3.40 -3.57
N GLU A 278 -0.51 -2.23 -4.03
CA GLU A 278 0.81 -1.67 -3.73
C GLU A 278 0.94 -1.11 -2.31
N LEU A 279 -0.16 -1.07 -1.53
CA LEU A 279 -0.12 -0.63 -0.14
C LEU A 279 0.46 -1.67 0.80
N CYS A 280 0.40 -2.95 0.42
CA CYS A 280 0.96 -4.04 1.22
C CYS A 280 2.49 -4.00 1.16
N ASP A 281 3.10 -3.75 2.32
CA ASP A 281 4.56 -3.78 2.52
C ASP A 281 5.08 -5.12 3.07
N ASP A 282 4.20 -6.11 3.22
CA ASP A 282 4.54 -7.49 3.55
C ASP A 282 4.57 -8.33 2.26
N GLU A 283 5.76 -8.43 1.67
CA GLU A 283 5.96 -9.14 0.39
C GLU A 283 5.59 -10.63 0.47
N GLU A 284 5.81 -11.26 1.63
CA GLU A 284 5.49 -12.68 1.81
C GLU A 284 3.99 -12.90 1.79
N LYS A 285 3.22 -12.13 2.58
CA LYS A 285 1.75 -12.23 2.58
C LYS A 285 1.17 -11.86 1.23
N LYS A 286 1.73 -10.84 0.57
CA LYS A 286 1.34 -10.44 -0.79
C LYS A 286 1.57 -11.59 -1.78
N MET A 287 2.72 -12.25 -1.72
CA MET A 287 3.04 -13.39 -2.59
C MET A 287 2.12 -14.58 -2.34
N ALA A 288 1.93 -14.95 -1.06
CA ALA A 288 1.02 -16.02 -0.67
C ALA A 288 -0.40 -15.78 -1.20
N HIS A 289 -0.90 -14.55 -1.06
CA HIS A 289 -2.22 -14.13 -1.56
C HIS A 289 -2.35 -14.25 -3.07
N ILE A 290 -1.39 -13.68 -3.82
CA ILE A 290 -1.42 -13.68 -5.29
C ILE A 290 -1.34 -15.11 -5.83
N PHE A 291 -0.44 -15.94 -5.29
CA PHE A 291 -0.33 -17.34 -5.72
C PHE A 291 -1.56 -18.17 -5.33
N THR A 292 -2.15 -17.94 -4.16
CA THR A 292 -3.41 -18.59 -3.78
C THR A 292 -4.51 -18.29 -4.80
N LYS A 293 -4.67 -17.02 -5.21
CA LYS A 293 -5.62 -16.66 -6.27
C LYS A 293 -5.31 -17.35 -7.59
N PHE A 294 -4.04 -17.47 -7.96
CA PHE A 294 -3.65 -18.13 -9.21
C PHE A 294 -4.05 -19.60 -9.23
N TYR A 295 -3.93 -20.32 -8.11
CA TYR A 295 -4.44 -21.69 -7.97
C TYR A 295 -5.97 -21.74 -7.95
N GLN A 296 -6.64 -20.85 -7.21
CA GLN A 296 -8.11 -20.87 -7.10
C GLN A 296 -8.79 -20.56 -8.45
N GLU A 297 -8.26 -19.59 -9.19
CA GLU A 297 -8.80 -19.17 -10.49
C GLU A 297 -8.24 -20.01 -11.66
N GLY A 298 -7.19 -20.80 -11.43
CA GLY A 298 -6.51 -21.59 -12.44
C GLY A 298 -5.81 -20.73 -13.50
N ILE A 299 -5.19 -19.61 -13.06
CA ILE A 299 -4.53 -18.63 -13.93
C ILE A 299 -3.32 -19.23 -14.63
N TRP A 300 -2.52 -20.05 -13.94
CA TRP A 300 -1.35 -20.71 -14.54
C TRP A 300 -1.74 -21.88 -15.44
N ALA A 301 -2.57 -22.78 -14.93
CA ALA A 301 -3.17 -23.89 -15.66
C ALA A 301 -4.31 -24.48 -14.83
N ARG A 302 -5.08 -25.38 -15.45
CA ARG A 302 -6.05 -26.25 -14.77
C ARG A 302 -5.72 -27.70 -15.05
N ASN A 303 -5.83 -28.54 -14.04
CA ASN A 303 -5.66 -29.98 -14.18
C ASN A 303 -6.90 -30.63 -14.85
N GLY A 304 -6.86 -31.94 -15.07
CA GLY A 304 -7.96 -32.69 -15.70
C GLY A 304 -9.31 -32.64 -14.94
N GLU A 305 -9.31 -32.22 -13.67
CA GLU A 305 -10.50 -32.02 -12.85
C GLU A 305 -11.00 -30.56 -12.87
N GLY A 306 -10.32 -29.67 -13.60
CA GLY A 306 -10.65 -28.24 -13.69
C GLY A 306 -10.16 -27.39 -12.52
N LYS A 307 -9.40 -27.95 -11.57
CA LYS A 307 -8.76 -27.25 -10.45
C LYS A 307 -7.44 -26.62 -10.91
N GLY A 308 -7.05 -25.46 -10.38
CA GLY A 308 -5.76 -24.85 -10.74
C GLY A 308 -4.55 -25.71 -10.34
N SER A 309 -3.48 -25.60 -11.12
CA SER A 309 -2.23 -26.36 -10.95
C SER A 309 -0.99 -25.48 -11.12
N SER A 310 0.20 -26.05 -10.89
CA SER A 310 1.52 -25.40 -10.99
C SER A 310 1.95 -24.98 -12.42
N GLY A 311 1.01 -24.86 -13.36
CA GLY A 311 1.25 -24.48 -14.76
C GLY A 311 1.64 -25.63 -15.70
N GLU A 312 1.54 -25.40 -17.01
CA GLU A 312 1.81 -26.42 -18.04
C GLU A 312 3.25 -26.95 -17.99
N GLY A 313 4.24 -26.14 -17.59
CA GLY A 313 5.63 -26.55 -17.46
C GLY A 313 5.90 -27.56 -16.34
N SER A 314 4.90 -27.83 -15.50
CA SER A 314 4.98 -28.74 -14.35
C SER A 314 4.17 -30.02 -14.55
N THR A 315 3.51 -30.21 -15.69
CA THR A 315 2.79 -31.46 -15.97
C THR A 315 3.74 -32.65 -16.11
N VAL A 316 3.21 -33.86 -15.89
CA VAL A 316 3.98 -35.11 -15.99
C VAL A 316 4.60 -35.27 -17.38
N GLU A 317 3.91 -34.86 -18.45
CA GLU A 317 4.37 -34.96 -19.84
C GLU A 317 5.53 -33.99 -20.12
N ASN A 318 5.40 -32.74 -19.69
CA ASN A 318 6.40 -31.69 -19.97
C ASN A 318 7.66 -31.81 -19.11
N THR A 319 7.60 -32.58 -18.03
CA THR A 319 8.70 -32.74 -17.06
C THR A 319 9.53 -34.01 -17.26
N ILE A 320 9.23 -34.87 -18.25
CA ILE A 320 9.95 -36.15 -18.47
C ILE A 320 11.48 -35.97 -18.49
N THR A 321 11.97 -34.99 -19.26
CA THR A 321 13.41 -34.70 -19.38
C THR A 321 14.00 -34.23 -18.06
N TYR A 322 13.31 -33.32 -17.37
CA TYR A 322 13.73 -32.81 -16.06
C TYR A 322 13.75 -33.91 -14.98
N ARG A 323 12.69 -34.73 -14.91
CA ARG A 323 12.59 -35.84 -13.95
C ARG A 323 13.66 -36.89 -14.18
N THR A 324 13.93 -37.23 -15.43
CA THR A 324 15.00 -38.19 -15.78
C THR A 324 16.37 -37.67 -15.34
N PHE A 325 16.66 -36.39 -15.62
CA PHE A 325 17.88 -35.74 -15.15
C PHE A 325 17.97 -35.72 -13.62
N LEU A 326 16.92 -35.26 -12.94
CA LEU A 326 16.90 -35.14 -11.48
C LEU A 326 17.05 -36.52 -10.82
N GLN A 327 16.35 -37.54 -11.31
CA GLN A 327 16.46 -38.90 -10.80
C GLN A 327 17.89 -39.45 -10.91
N ASN A 328 18.55 -39.22 -12.05
CA ASN A 328 19.94 -39.62 -12.25
C ASN A 328 20.88 -38.84 -11.33
N PHE A 329 20.68 -37.52 -11.21
CA PHE A 329 21.44 -36.67 -10.31
C PHE A 329 21.36 -37.14 -8.84
N LEU A 330 20.16 -37.47 -8.36
CA LEU A 330 19.94 -37.99 -7.01
C LEU A 330 20.75 -39.29 -6.77
N LYS A 331 20.80 -40.18 -7.76
CA LYS A 331 21.53 -41.46 -7.68
C LYS A 331 23.05 -41.28 -7.77
N GLU A 332 23.51 -40.53 -8.77
CA GLU A 332 24.94 -40.30 -9.04
C GLU A 332 25.66 -39.57 -7.91
N HIS A 333 24.96 -38.67 -7.23
CA HIS A 333 25.50 -37.91 -6.10
C HIS A 333 25.12 -38.47 -4.72
N GLU A 334 24.48 -39.65 -4.68
CA GLU A 334 24.07 -40.34 -3.45
C GLU A 334 23.30 -39.43 -2.48
N ILE A 335 22.43 -38.59 -3.01
CA ILE A 335 21.67 -37.58 -2.25
C ILE A 335 20.81 -38.27 -1.18
N LYS A 336 20.83 -37.78 0.05
CA LYS A 336 20.03 -38.30 1.18
C LYS A 336 19.04 -37.29 1.74
N THR A 337 19.29 -36.00 1.54
CA THR A 337 18.46 -34.91 2.06
C THR A 337 18.19 -33.88 0.98
N VAL A 338 16.92 -33.54 0.78
CA VAL A 338 16.46 -32.58 -0.23
C VAL A 338 15.57 -31.52 0.42
N VAL A 339 15.86 -30.26 0.11
CA VAL A 339 14.96 -29.13 0.37
C VAL A 339 14.45 -28.61 -0.97
N ASP A 340 13.13 -28.43 -1.09
CA ASP A 340 12.47 -27.93 -2.30
C ASP A 340 11.81 -26.57 -2.01
N GLY A 341 12.31 -25.52 -2.65
CA GLY A 341 11.80 -24.16 -2.52
C GLY A 341 10.74 -23.85 -3.56
N GLY A 342 9.48 -23.83 -3.14
CA GLY A 342 8.30 -23.71 -4.01
C GLY A 342 7.91 -25.06 -4.61
N CYS A 343 7.59 -26.03 -3.76
CA CYS A 343 7.30 -27.40 -4.18
C CYS A 343 6.00 -27.54 -4.99
N GLY A 344 5.14 -26.52 -5.01
CA GLY A 344 3.89 -26.51 -5.74
C GLY A 344 2.95 -27.66 -5.36
N ASP A 345 2.10 -28.08 -6.28
CA ASP A 345 1.19 -29.23 -6.14
C ASP A 345 1.86 -30.62 -6.15
N TRP A 346 3.20 -30.65 -6.22
CA TRP A 346 4.03 -31.86 -6.20
C TRP A 346 3.67 -32.89 -7.29
N GLU A 347 2.98 -32.47 -8.36
CA GLU A 347 2.38 -33.39 -9.34
C GLU A 347 3.45 -34.19 -10.09
N PHE A 348 4.48 -33.55 -10.64
CA PHE A 348 5.56 -34.28 -11.31
C PHE A 348 6.52 -34.92 -10.30
N SER A 349 6.69 -34.30 -9.13
CA SER A 349 7.65 -34.76 -8.12
C SER A 349 7.24 -36.10 -7.51
N GLN A 350 5.95 -36.42 -7.47
CA GLN A 350 5.46 -37.72 -6.99
C GLN A 350 5.94 -38.92 -7.82
N GLU A 351 6.35 -38.67 -9.07
CA GLU A 351 6.82 -39.69 -10.00
C GLU A 351 8.31 -40.01 -9.87
N LEU A 352 9.03 -39.29 -8.99
CA LEU A 352 10.42 -39.58 -8.67
C LEU A 352 10.50 -40.62 -7.55
N ASP A 353 11.56 -41.42 -7.59
CA ASP A 353 11.90 -42.36 -6.53
C ASP A 353 12.63 -41.63 -5.40
N TRP A 354 11.88 -41.38 -4.31
CA TRP A 354 12.35 -40.74 -3.09
C TRP A 354 12.77 -41.73 -2.01
N GLU A 355 12.84 -43.03 -2.31
CA GLU A 355 13.19 -44.04 -1.31
C GLU A 355 14.60 -43.79 -0.75
N GLY A 356 14.70 -43.77 0.59
CA GLY A 356 15.96 -43.47 1.28
C GLY A 356 16.42 -42.01 1.21
N ILE A 357 15.55 -41.10 0.76
CA ILE A 357 15.78 -39.64 0.72
C ILE A 357 14.80 -38.95 1.67
N SER A 358 15.30 -38.10 2.56
CA SER A 358 14.47 -37.20 3.36
C SER A 358 14.19 -35.91 2.58
N TYR A 359 12.93 -35.63 2.30
CA TYR A 359 12.46 -34.50 1.51
C TYR A 359 11.66 -33.52 2.36
N ILE A 360 11.93 -32.23 2.22
CA ILE A 360 11.14 -31.14 2.81
C ILE A 360 10.80 -30.13 1.72
N GLY A 361 9.51 -29.98 1.41
CA GLY A 361 9.00 -29.00 0.45
C GLY A 361 8.39 -27.79 1.14
N TYR A 362 8.76 -26.59 0.70
CA TYR A 362 8.20 -25.33 1.19
C TYR A 362 7.34 -24.69 0.10
N ASP A 363 6.14 -24.21 0.44
CA ASP A 363 5.31 -23.40 -0.43
C ASP A 363 4.43 -22.43 0.38
N VAL A 364 4.20 -21.24 -0.17
CA VAL A 364 3.39 -20.20 0.50
C VAL A 364 1.88 -20.44 0.36
N VAL A 365 1.45 -21.29 -0.59
CA VAL A 365 0.02 -21.56 -0.82
C VAL A 365 -0.49 -22.65 0.13
N LYS A 366 -1.21 -22.21 1.16
CA LYS A 366 -1.71 -23.08 2.24
C LYS A 366 -2.54 -24.26 1.73
N GLU A 367 -3.49 -24.01 0.84
CA GLU A 367 -4.38 -25.05 0.30
C GLU A 367 -3.64 -26.13 -0.51
N VAL A 368 -2.53 -25.75 -1.16
CA VAL A 368 -1.66 -26.65 -1.91
C VAL A 368 -0.88 -27.54 -0.94
N ILE A 369 -0.25 -26.96 0.08
CA ILE A 369 0.47 -27.70 1.11
C ILE A 369 -0.46 -28.66 1.86
N GLU A 370 -1.63 -28.22 2.30
CA GLU A 370 -2.60 -29.11 2.98
C GLU A 370 -3.07 -30.26 2.08
N SER A 371 -3.18 -30.03 0.76
CA SER A 371 -3.49 -31.08 -0.21
C SER A 371 -2.32 -32.07 -0.34
N ASN A 372 -1.09 -31.59 -0.41
CA ASN A 372 0.11 -32.41 -0.51
C ASN A 372 0.32 -33.26 0.74
N GLU A 373 0.13 -32.69 1.93
CA GLU A 373 0.21 -33.43 3.18
C GLU A 373 -0.77 -34.60 3.21
N LYS A 374 -2.03 -34.38 2.77
CA LYS A 374 -3.06 -35.42 2.74
C LYS A 374 -2.77 -36.53 1.72
N LYS A 375 -2.16 -36.19 0.58
CA LYS A 375 -1.96 -37.13 -0.55
C LYS A 375 -0.62 -37.84 -0.51
N PHE A 376 0.44 -37.15 -0.10
CA PHE A 376 1.83 -37.54 -0.41
C PHE A 376 2.74 -37.63 0.82
N ALA A 377 2.33 -37.13 1.98
CA ALA A 377 3.19 -37.16 3.17
C ALA A 377 3.58 -38.58 3.59
N LYS A 378 4.85 -38.73 3.99
CA LYS A 378 5.45 -39.96 4.52
C LYS A 378 6.38 -39.59 5.67
N PRO A 379 6.88 -40.55 6.48
CA PRO A 379 7.83 -40.24 7.56
C PRO A 379 9.08 -39.47 7.10
N HIS A 380 9.49 -39.63 5.83
CA HIS A 380 10.62 -38.95 5.21
C HIS A 380 10.22 -37.89 4.16
N ILE A 381 8.93 -37.57 4.00
CA ILE A 381 8.43 -36.55 3.05
C ILE A 381 7.54 -35.59 3.82
N GLN A 382 8.00 -34.35 3.96
CA GLN A 382 7.31 -33.28 4.69
C GLN A 382 7.02 -32.10 3.79
N PHE A 383 5.91 -31.42 4.05
CA PHE A 383 5.49 -30.21 3.36
C PHE A 383 5.27 -29.11 4.41
N ILE A 384 5.73 -27.90 4.14
CA ILE A 384 5.71 -26.79 5.10
C ILE A 384 5.10 -25.57 4.42
N ASN A 385 4.04 -25.01 5.04
CA ASN A 385 3.38 -23.82 4.54
C ASN A 385 4.07 -22.54 5.05
N GLN A 386 5.23 -22.24 4.48
CA GLN A 386 6.02 -21.04 4.76
C GLN A 386 6.84 -20.65 3.53
N SER A 387 7.26 -19.39 3.47
CA SER A 387 8.18 -18.93 2.42
C SER A 387 9.61 -19.41 2.69
N PHE A 388 10.19 -20.13 1.72
CA PHE A 388 11.61 -20.52 1.81
C PHE A 388 12.57 -19.32 1.79
N LEU A 389 12.09 -18.12 1.43
CA LEU A 389 12.89 -16.90 1.38
C LEU A 389 13.18 -16.33 2.78
N THR A 390 12.25 -16.49 3.72
CA THR A 390 12.29 -15.90 5.06
C THR A 390 12.62 -16.95 6.14
N GLU A 391 12.31 -18.21 5.89
CA GLU A 391 12.55 -19.29 6.83
C GLU A 391 14.03 -19.71 6.96
N GLU A 392 14.38 -20.20 8.16
CA GLU A 392 15.67 -20.81 8.38
C GLU A 392 15.71 -22.24 7.82
N LEU A 393 16.08 -22.35 6.53
CA LEU A 393 16.17 -23.65 5.88
C LEU A 393 17.24 -24.55 6.53
N PRO A 394 16.93 -25.84 6.78
CA PRO A 394 17.89 -26.80 7.30
C PRO A 394 18.97 -27.10 6.26
N PRO A 395 20.22 -27.41 6.69
CA PRO A 395 21.24 -27.87 5.75
C PRO A 395 20.81 -29.22 5.14
N ALA A 396 21.02 -29.36 3.83
CA ALA A 396 20.72 -30.59 3.09
C ALA A 396 21.76 -30.84 1.99
N ASP A 397 21.73 -32.04 1.42
CA ASP A 397 22.62 -32.39 0.30
C ASP A 397 22.23 -31.62 -0.95
N LEU A 398 20.94 -31.47 -1.23
CA LEU A 398 20.43 -30.82 -2.42
C LEU A 398 19.32 -29.82 -2.10
N PHE A 399 19.42 -28.63 -2.68
CA PHE A 399 18.30 -27.69 -2.82
C PHE A 399 17.78 -27.73 -4.26
N ILE A 400 16.47 -27.87 -4.44
CA ILE A 400 15.83 -27.73 -5.74
C ILE A 400 14.86 -26.54 -5.72
N CYS A 401 14.76 -25.85 -6.85
CA CYS A 401 13.83 -24.74 -7.05
C CYS A 401 13.51 -24.66 -8.55
N LYS A 402 12.32 -25.09 -8.94
CA LYS A 402 11.91 -25.16 -10.35
C LYS A 402 10.77 -24.18 -10.61
N ASP A 403 10.98 -23.27 -11.56
CA ASP A 403 9.99 -22.32 -12.06
C ASP A 403 9.45 -21.35 -11.00
N VAL A 404 10.24 -21.07 -9.95
CA VAL A 404 9.82 -20.15 -8.88
C VAL A 404 10.53 -18.80 -8.98
N PHE A 405 11.85 -18.77 -9.19
CA PHE A 405 12.62 -17.51 -9.24
C PHE A 405 12.12 -16.56 -10.34
N GLN A 406 11.63 -17.10 -11.46
CA GLN A 406 11.00 -16.33 -12.54
C GLN A 406 9.74 -15.53 -12.13
N HIS A 407 9.17 -15.79 -10.94
CA HIS A 407 8.03 -15.08 -10.38
C HIS A 407 8.37 -14.17 -9.19
N LEU A 408 9.63 -14.13 -8.77
CA LEU A 408 10.10 -13.36 -7.61
C LEU A 408 10.72 -12.03 -8.03
N SER A 409 10.65 -11.01 -7.17
CA SER A 409 11.39 -9.76 -7.39
C SER A 409 12.90 -10.02 -7.42
N THR A 410 13.63 -9.18 -8.13
CA THR A 410 15.10 -9.24 -8.22
C THR A 410 15.73 -9.13 -6.84
N ASP A 411 15.20 -8.24 -5.99
CA ASP A 411 15.68 -8.04 -4.62
C ASP A 411 15.47 -9.27 -3.75
N ALA A 412 14.32 -9.93 -3.85
CA ALA A 412 14.04 -11.17 -3.12
C ALA A 412 15.02 -12.30 -3.51
N ILE A 413 15.30 -12.46 -4.81
CA ILE A 413 16.28 -13.44 -5.29
C ILE A 413 17.67 -13.11 -4.74
N LEU A 414 18.14 -11.87 -4.91
CA LEU A 414 19.46 -11.43 -4.45
C LEU A 414 19.62 -11.60 -2.92
N ALA A 415 18.57 -11.33 -2.15
CA ALA A 415 18.56 -11.55 -0.70
C ALA A 415 18.66 -13.04 -0.33
N PHE A 416 18.08 -13.93 -1.13
CA PHE A 416 18.07 -15.37 -0.88
C PHE A 416 19.35 -16.10 -1.33
N LEU A 417 20.01 -15.67 -2.43
CA LEU A 417 21.20 -16.35 -2.98
C LEU A 417 22.29 -16.71 -1.94
N PRO A 418 22.62 -15.88 -0.94
CA PRO A 418 23.58 -16.24 0.10
C PRO A 418 23.22 -17.48 0.94
N ASN A 419 21.94 -17.87 1.00
CA ASN A 419 21.49 -19.07 1.73
C ASN A 419 21.86 -20.37 1.00
N LEU A 420 22.11 -20.32 -0.30
CA LEU A 420 22.43 -21.51 -1.11
C LEU A 420 23.70 -22.23 -0.63
N LYS A 421 24.62 -21.54 0.06
CA LYS A 421 25.83 -22.12 0.68
C LYS A 421 25.55 -23.19 1.75
N LYS A 422 24.32 -23.27 2.26
CA LYS A 422 23.89 -24.29 3.22
C LYS A 422 23.83 -25.68 2.59
N PHE A 423 23.62 -25.76 1.28
CA PHE A 423 23.42 -26.99 0.54
C PHE A 423 24.70 -27.44 -0.16
N LYS A 424 24.91 -28.75 -0.33
CA LYS A 424 26.07 -29.25 -1.10
C LYS A 424 25.91 -28.94 -2.59
N PHE A 425 24.69 -29.13 -3.09
CA PHE A 425 24.28 -28.85 -4.46
C PHE A 425 22.99 -28.02 -4.45
N CYS A 426 22.85 -27.12 -5.44
CA CYS A 426 21.58 -26.47 -5.73
C CYS A 426 21.26 -26.64 -7.21
N LEU A 427 20.05 -27.07 -7.54
CA LEU A 427 19.51 -27.14 -8.89
C LEU A 427 18.38 -26.12 -9.02
N ILE A 428 18.62 -25.07 -9.81
CA ILE A 428 17.62 -24.02 -10.04
C ILE A 428 17.20 -24.06 -11.49
N CYS A 429 15.91 -24.26 -11.76
CA CYS A 429 15.36 -24.33 -13.10
C CYS A 429 14.48 -23.11 -13.38
N ASN A 430 14.73 -22.42 -14.49
CA ASN A 430 13.90 -21.31 -14.95
C ASN A 430 13.74 -21.35 -16.47
N ASP A 431 12.71 -20.66 -16.94
CA ASP A 431 12.57 -20.30 -18.35
C ASP A 431 13.68 -19.33 -18.78
N ILE A 432 14.18 -19.53 -19.99
CA ILE A 432 15.17 -18.66 -20.62
C ILE A 432 14.66 -18.19 -21.99
N ASP A 433 14.99 -16.95 -22.34
CA ASP A 433 14.73 -16.41 -23.68
C ASP A 433 16.05 -15.91 -24.28
N TYR A 434 16.44 -16.52 -25.41
CA TYR A 434 17.66 -16.17 -26.12
C TYR A 434 17.52 -14.93 -27.01
N ASN A 435 16.28 -14.47 -27.27
CA ASN A 435 15.98 -13.37 -28.19
C ASN A 435 15.75 -12.03 -27.48
N VAL A 436 15.73 -12.00 -26.15
CA VAL A 436 15.55 -10.77 -25.37
C VAL A 436 16.93 -10.20 -25.04
N GLU A 437 17.29 -9.07 -25.66
CA GLU A 437 18.38 -8.23 -25.15
C GLU A 437 18.02 -7.80 -23.72
N LEU A 438 18.85 -8.21 -22.76
CA LEU A 438 18.65 -8.16 -21.30
C LEU A 438 18.51 -6.75 -20.69
N ASP A 439 18.39 -5.70 -21.51
CA ASP A 439 18.14 -4.32 -21.05
C ASP A 439 16.72 -4.14 -20.46
N ARG A 440 15.91 -5.21 -20.47
CA ARG A 440 14.62 -5.33 -19.78
C ARG A 440 14.66 -6.32 -18.61
N CYS A 441 15.74 -6.38 -17.85
CA CYS A 441 15.70 -6.94 -16.49
C CYS A 441 14.92 -6.00 -15.55
N GLY A 442 13.67 -5.68 -15.94
CA GLY A 442 12.74 -4.98 -15.08
C GLY A 442 12.35 -5.91 -13.95
N ASP A 443 12.24 -5.34 -12.75
CA ASP A 443 11.69 -6.07 -11.62
C ASP A 443 10.26 -6.51 -11.97
N THR A 444 9.93 -7.78 -11.76
CA THR A 444 8.52 -8.19 -11.86
C THR A 444 7.86 -7.85 -10.56
N GLU A 445 6.69 -7.22 -10.63
CA GLU A 445 5.78 -7.22 -9.49
C GLU A 445 5.57 -8.65 -8.99
N VAL A 446 5.33 -8.80 -7.69
CA VAL A 446 5.10 -10.11 -7.06
C VAL A 446 4.02 -10.88 -7.84
N GLY A 447 4.33 -12.09 -8.27
CA GLY A 447 3.45 -12.93 -9.09
C GLY A 447 3.44 -12.64 -10.59
N GLY A 448 4.24 -11.67 -11.05
CA GLY A 448 4.57 -11.53 -12.47
C GLY A 448 5.41 -12.71 -12.99
N TYR A 449 5.77 -12.70 -14.26
CA TYR A 449 6.59 -13.72 -14.90
C TYR A 449 7.66 -13.06 -15.76
N ARG A 450 8.92 -13.49 -15.62
CA ARG A 450 10.00 -13.18 -16.56
C ARG A 450 10.95 -14.37 -16.75
N PRO A 451 11.44 -14.62 -17.98
CA PRO A 451 12.59 -15.51 -18.16
C PRO A 451 13.82 -14.99 -17.40
N ILE A 452 14.61 -15.87 -16.78
CA ILE A 452 15.77 -15.50 -15.95
C ILE A 452 17.01 -16.31 -16.32
N ASP A 453 18.11 -15.60 -16.53
CA ASP A 453 19.46 -16.15 -16.63
C ASP A 453 20.29 -15.74 -15.41
N LEU A 454 20.44 -16.66 -14.45
CA LEU A 454 21.15 -16.39 -13.19
C LEU A 454 22.64 -16.11 -13.39
N THR A 455 23.23 -16.47 -14.53
CA THR A 455 24.65 -16.22 -14.83
C THR A 455 24.91 -14.80 -15.33
N LYS A 456 23.87 -13.99 -15.54
CA LYS A 456 23.93 -12.62 -16.04
C LYS A 456 23.59 -11.62 -14.94
N ALA A 457 23.89 -10.35 -15.20
CA ALA A 457 23.44 -9.27 -14.34
C ALA A 457 21.91 -9.28 -14.22
N PRO A 458 21.35 -8.92 -13.04
CA PRO A 458 22.04 -8.46 -11.83
C PRO A 458 22.61 -9.58 -10.94
N PHE A 459 22.26 -10.85 -11.18
CA PHE A 459 22.59 -11.96 -10.28
C PHE A 459 24.06 -12.39 -10.35
N ASN A 460 24.64 -12.43 -11.55
CA ASN A 460 26.04 -12.80 -11.83
C ASN A 460 26.50 -14.06 -11.08
N LEU A 461 25.60 -15.04 -10.92
CA LEU A 461 25.83 -16.22 -10.12
C LEU A 461 26.80 -17.16 -10.85
N GLN A 462 27.81 -17.64 -10.13
CA GLN A 462 28.70 -18.68 -10.63
C GLN A 462 27.98 -20.02 -10.62
N ALA A 463 27.26 -20.32 -11.70
CA ALA A 463 26.50 -21.55 -11.86
C ALA A 463 26.80 -22.21 -13.21
N GLU A 464 26.81 -23.55 -13.21
CA GLU A 464 27.00 -24.37 -14.41
C GLU A 464 25.63 -24.69 -15.03
N ARG A 465 25.45 -24.50 -16.34
CA ARG A 465 24.24 -24.95 -17.04
C ARG A 465 24.35 -26.44 -17.33
N VAL A 466 23.60 -27.25 -16.59
CA VAL A 466 23.71 -28.72 -16.64
C VAL A 466 22.62 -29.39 -17.46
N LEU A 467 21.50 -28.71 -17.70
CA LEU A 467 20.43 -29.19 -18.56
C LEU A 467 19.77 -28.00 -19.27
N THR A 468 19.42 -28.16 -20.55
CA THR A 468 18.53 -27.25 -21.26
C THR A 468 17.58 -28.06 -22.12
N PHE A 469 16.28 -27.80 -21.99
CA PHE A 469 15.25 -28.64 -22.61
C PHE A 469 14.01 -27.81 -22.97
N PRO A 470 13.29 -28.19 -24.05
CA PRO A 470 11.98 -27.61 -24.35
C PRO A 470 10.94 -28.12 -23.35
N SER A 471 10.01 -27.23 -22.96
CA SER A 471 8.87 -27.55 -22.10
C SER A 471 7.67 -26.75 -22.59
N GLY A 472 6.74 -27.39 -23.30
CA GLY A 472 5.71 -26.67 -24.07
C GLY A 472 6.33 -25.72 -25.10
N TRP A 473 5.96 -24.44 -25.03
CA TRP A 473 6.44 -23.38 -25.94
C TRP A 473 7.70 -22.65 -25.46
N VAL A 474 8.19 -22.98 -24.27
CA VAL A 474 9.34 -22.31 -23.65
C VAL A 474 10.56 -23.24 -23.58
N VAL A 475 11.74 -22.64 -23.43
CA VAL A 475 12.99 -23.36 -23.19
C VAL A 475 13.37 -23.15 -21.73
N LYS A 476 13.66 -24.25 -21.03
CA LYS A 476 14.07 -24.25 -19.63
C LYS A 476 15.55 -24.58 -19.51
N THR A 477 16.24 -23.95 -18.57
CA THR A 477 17.62 -24.28 -18.20
C THR A 477 17.72 -24.58 -16.72
N VAL A 478 18.43 -25.67 -16.39
CA VAL A 478 18.80 -26.02 -15.02
C VAL A 478 20.23 -25.56 -14.75
N TYR A 479 20.37 -24.74 -13.72
CA TYR A 479 21.63 -24.23 -13.20
C TYR A 479 22.05 -25.06 -11.98
N LEU A 480 23.26 -25.60 -12.02
CA LEU A 480 23.91 -26.28 -10.91
C LEU A 480 24.85 -25.32 -10.19
N ILE A 481 24.66 -25.18 -8.89
CA ILE A 481 25.56 -24.46 -8.00
C ILE A 481 26.12 -25.47 -7.02
N ARG A 482 27.44 -25.47 -6.88
CA ARG A 482 28.17 -26.33 -5.95
C ARG A 482 28.63 -25.47 -4.79
N LYS A 483 28.56 -26.01 -3.58
CA LYS A 483 29.20 -25.38 -2.43
C LYS A 483 30.70 -25.24 -2.71
N ALA A 484 31.19 -24.00 -2.69
CA ALA A 484 32.61 -23.68 -2.84
C ALA A 484 33.43 -24.20 -1.66
#